data_AF-A0A9E3Y9C9-F1
#
_entry.id   AF-A0A9E3Y9C9-F1
#
_cell.length_a   1.000
_cell.length_b   1.000
_cell.length_c   1.000
_cell.angle_alpha   90.00
_cell.angle_beta   90.00
_cell.angle_gamma   90.00
#
_symmetry.space_group_name_H-M   'P 1'
#
loop_
_entity.id
_entity.type
_entity.pdbx_description
1 polymer ?
#
loop_
_entity_poly.entity_id
_entity_poly.type
_entity_poly.pdbx_seq_one_letter_code
_entity_poly.pdbx_strand_id
1 'polypeptide(L)'
;MQLDAYGLEISTSSPAARDLYVDGIDRQLAGVGGSLDALVSATEADPAFALPHAAMARIHQTNARPGEALAAIEAAEALAADTTERERSHIAVQGLLTRGQAVEGFGAIGRHLETWPTDAFVLAPASSVFGLIGFSGRQGREPEQLEYLDRLAPMYGDDWWFRSFHAFAHVETGQWEKGRDMVMEALEVKPRSAHSAHVLAHALYEGGRNEEALDFLGNWLPDLDHDATMYCHTWWHYALLLMGTGQAAEALATYELHCAPGRSPAPPLNVMTDGASFLWRCELAGIETDPAAWEKLMGFYEATFAKPGVFLDAHAGLPYIATGRTDALATYIDTLRGLVDAG
;
A
#
# COMPACT_ATOMS: atom_id res chain seq x y z
N MET A 1 25.96 -4.99 18.11
CA MET A 1 25.01 -4.51 17.09
C MET A 1 24.49 -5.72 16.36
N GLN A 2 23.18 -5.76 16.11
CA GLN A 2 22.53 -6.85 15.39
C GLN A 2 22.36 -6.47 13.91
N LEU A 3 21.94 -7.42 13.08
CA LEU A 3 21.60 -7.18 11.67
C LEU A 3 20.13 -7.47 11.42
N ASP A 4 19.46 -6.69 10.57
CA ASP A 4 18.11 -6.99 10.10
C ASP A 4 18.10 -8.08 9.00
N ALA A 5 16.94 -8.31 8.36
CA ALA A 5 16.79 -9.30 7.31
C ALA A 5 17.59 -8.99 6.03
N TYR A 6 17.95 -7.72 5.81
CA TYR A 6 18.71 -7.25 4.65
C TYR A 6 20.21 -7.07 4.96
N GLY A 7 20.66 -7.56 6.13
CA GLY A 7 22.05 -7.47 6.55
C GLY A 7 22.48 -6.07 6.98
N LEU A 8 21.53 -5.17 7.26
CA LEU A 8 21.84 -3.81 7.69
C LEU A 8 21.93 -3.74 9.22
N GLU A 9 22.91 -2.98 9.71
CA GLU A 9 23.14 -2.79 11.15
C GLU A 9 21.97 -2.08 11.83
N ILE A 10 21.54 -2.61 12.98
CA ILE A 10 20.54 -2.03 13.87
C ILE A 10 21.10 -1.83 15.28
N SER A 11 20.66 -0.76 15.94
CA SER A 11 21.18 -0.27 17.23
C SER A 11 20.87 -1.18 18.42
N THR A 12 19.80 -2.00 18.35
CA THR A 12 19.46 -2.90 19.45
C THR A 12 20.57 -3.92 19.74
N SER A 13 20.75 -4.22 21.03
CA SER A 13 21.59 -5.33 21.48
C SER A 13 20.77 -6.58 21.81
N SER A 14 19.43 -6.45 21.90
CA SER A 14 18.49 -7.51 22.24
C SER A 14 18.17 -8.37 21.02
N PRO A 15 18.53 -9.67 21.00
CA PRO A 15 18.15 -10.56 19.91
C PRO A 15 16.63 -10.70 19.77
N ALA A 16 15.90 -10.69 20.90
CA ALA A 16 14.44 -10.76 20.91
C ALA A 16 13.81 -9.54 20.22
N ALA A 17 14.27 -8.32 20.54
CA ALA A 17 13.76 -7.11 19.90
C ALA A 17 14.10 -7.08 18.40
N ARG A 18 15.30 -7.56 18.02
CA ARG A 18 15.70 -7.73 16.62
C ARG A 18 14.76 -8.67 15.87
N ASP A 19 14.49 -9.85 16.41
CA ASP A 19 13.67 -10.87 15.73
C ASP A 19 12.22 -10.40 15.57
N LEU A 20 11.67 -9.75 16.59
CA LEU A 20 10.33 -9.15 16.56
C LEU A 20 10.23 -7.99 15.56
N TYR A 21 11.24 -7.13 15.48
CA TYR A 21 11.30 -6.09 14.46
C TYR A 21 11.37 -6.68 13.05
N VAL A 22 12.23 -7.68 12.82
CA VAL A 22 12.35 -8.35 11.53
C VAL A 22 11.03 -9.01 11.12
N ASP A 23 10.34 -9.70 12.04
CA ASP A 23 9.01 -10.27 11.78
C ASP A 23 7.98 -9.18 11.44
N GLY A 24 7.95 -8.08 12.18
CA GLY A 24 7.05 -6.96 11.92
C GLY A 24 7.27 -6.31 10.55
N ILE A 25 8.53 -6.09 10.16
CA ILE A 25 8.88 -5.54 8.85
C ILE A 25 8.54 -6.54 7.73
N ASP A 26 8.90 -7.82 7.87
CA ASP A 26 8.60 -8.86 6.87
C ASP A 26 7.08 -8.99 6.63
N ARG A 27 6.28 -9.00 7.70
CA ARG A 27 4.81 -8.98 7.61
C ARG A 27 4.28 -7.75 6.89
N GLN A 28 4.82 -6.57 7.22
CA GLN A 28 4.41 -5.32 6.61
C GLN A 28 4.76 -5.27 5.12
N LEU A 29 5.96 -5.72 4.75
CA LEU A 29 6.42 -5.82 3.36
C LEU A 29 5.64 -6.89 2.58
N ALA A 30 5.16 -7.95 3.25
CA ALA A 30 4.31 -8.97 2.66
C ALA A 30 2.84 -8.50 2.51
N GLY A 31 2.43 -7.49 3.27
CA GLY A 31 1.06 -6.96 3.28
C GLY A 31 0.07 -7.81 4.07
N VAL A 32 0.56 -8.62 5.02
CA VAL A 32 -0.25 -9.53 5.88
C VAL A 32 -0.48 -8.94 7.28
N GLY A 33 -1.27 -9.65 8.10
CA GLY A 33 -1.62 -9.23 9.46
C GLY A 33 -0.49 -9.36 10.48
N GLY A 34 -0.70 -8.76 11.66
CA GLY A 34 0.18 -8.89 12.84
C GLY A 34 1.48 -8.07 12.83
N SER A 35 1.70 -7.18 11.86
CA SER A 35 2.92 -6.33 11.83
C SER A 35 3.01 -5.39 13.05
N LEU A 36 1.91 -4.74 13.43
CA LEU A 36 1.88 -3.84 14.60
C LEU A 36 2.16 -4.57 15.90
N ASP A 37 1.57 -5.75 16.13
CA ASP A 37 1.77 -6.51 17.37
C ASP A 37 3.24 -6.90 17.56
N ALA A 38 3.88 -7.37 16.48
CA ALA A 38 5.31 -7.68 16.49
C ALA A 38 6.18 -6.44 16.80
N LEU A 39 5.85 -5.29 16.22
CA LEU A 39 6.58 -4.04 16.46
C LEU A 39 6.36 -3.51 17.89
N VAL A 40 5.15 -3.62 18.44
CA VAL A 40 4.89 -3.30 19.85
C VAL A 40 5.72 -4.20 20.76
N SER A 41 5.70 -5.52 20.55
CA SER A 41 6.53 -6.45 21.31
C SER A 41 8.03 -6.15 21.17
N ALA A 42 8.49 -5.67 20.01
CA ALA A 42 9.88 -5.24 19.83
C ALA A 42 10.23 -4.05 20.74
N THR A 43 9.33 -3.06 20.88
CA THR A 43 9.53 -1.92 21.80
C THR A 43 9.48 -2.33 23.27
N GLU A 44 8.69 -3.35 23.62
CA GLU A 44 8.66 -3.89 24.99
C GLU A 44 9.95 -4.65 25.33
N ALA A 45 10.51 -5.36 24.34
CA ALA A 45 11.75 -6.11 24.49
C ALA A 45 13.01 -5.23 24.52
N ASP A 46 12.97 -4.07 23.87
CA ASP A 46 14.02 -3.04 23.94
C ASP A 46 13.42 -1.62 23.78
N PRO A 47 13.09 -0.93 24.89
CA PRO A 47 12.50 0.41 24.85
C PRO A 47 13.40 1.49 24.25
N ALA A 48 14.69 1.24 24.05
CA ALA A 48 15.61 2.17 23.39
C ALA A 48 15.69 1.93 21.87
N PHE A 49 15.02 0.90 21.34
CA PHE A 49 15.09 0.57 19.93
C PHE A 49 14.15 1.45 19.10
N ALA A 50 14.73 2.39 18.35
CA ALA A 50 13.98 3.44 17.64
C ALA A 50 13.24 2.96 16.38
N LEU A 51 13.77 1.97 15.64
CA LEU A 51 13.21 1.55 14.35
C LEU A 51 11.77 1.00 14.43
N PRO A 52 11.38 0.19 15.44
CA PRO A 52 10.00 -0.24 15.59
C PRO A 52 9.00 0.94 15.68
N HIS A 53 9.37 2.02 16.37
CA HIS A 53 8.56 3.23 16.46
C HIS A 53 8.38 3.90 15.09
N ALA A 54 9.45 4.02 14.29
CA ALA A 54 9.38 4.58 12.94
C ALA A 54 8.51 3.71 12.00
N ALA A 55 8.58 2.39 12.12
CA ALA A 55 7.76 1.47 11.35
C ALA A 55 6.27 1.57 11.74
N MET A 56 5.96 1.60 13.05
CA MET A 56 4.60 1.82 13.53
C MET A 56 4.03 3.16 13.06
N ALA A 57 4.84 4.22 13.03
CA ALA A 57 4.41 5.52 12.50
C ALA A 57 3.92 5.41 11.05
N ARG A 58 4.68 4.71 10.20
CA ARG A 58 4.30 4.47 8.82
C ARG A 58 3.01 3.64 8.70
N ILE A 59 2.86 2.60 9.51
CA ILE A 59 1.65 1.75 9.48
C ILE A 59 0.42 2.53 9.95
N HIS A 60 0.53 3.30 11.03
CA HIS A 60 -0.55 4.18 11.50
C HIS A 60 -0.91 5.24 10.47
N GLN A 61 0.09 5.82 9.80
CA GLN A 61 -0.13 6.78 8.74
C GLN A 61 -0.97 6.18 7.60
N THR A 62 -0.58 5.01 7.07
CA THR A 62 -1.31 4.37 5.97
C THR A 62 -2.73 3.96 6.38
N ASN A 63 -2.95 3.67 7.67
CA ASN A 63 -4.27 3.35 8.22
C ASN A 63 -5.10 4.57 8.64
N ALA A 64 -4.72 5.79 8.22
CA ALA A 64 -5.38 7.05 8.57
C ALA A 64 -5.55 7.27 10.10
N ARG A 65 -4.52 6.92 10.87
CA ARG A 65 -4.41 7.15 12.32
C ARG A 65 -3.36 8.22 12.61
N PRO A 66 -3.62 9.50 12.30
CA PRO A 66 -2.61 10.55 12.33
C PRO A 66 -2.06 10.84 13.73
N GLY A 67 -2.88 10.69 14.78
CA GLY A 67 -2.44 10.90 16.16
C GLY A 67 -1.42 9.87 16.60
N GLU A 68 -1.72 8.60 16.37
CA GLU A 68 -0.84 7.46 16.67
C GLU A 68 0.41 7.49 15.79
N ALA A 69 0.28 7.88 14.51
CA ALA A 69 1.43 8.04 13.61
C ALA A 69 2.41 9.12 14.12
N LEU A 70 1.88 10.28 14.53
CA LEU A 70 2.69 11.37 15.08
C LEU A 70 3.36 10.96 16.40
N ALA A 71 2.62 10.35 17.32
CA ALA A 71 3.17 9.89 18.60
C ALA A 71 4.29 8.85 18.39
N ALA A 72 4.11 7.91 17.45
CA ALA A 72 5.12 6.90 17.16
C ALA A 72 6.38 7.50 16.52
N ILE A 73 6.26 8.45 15.59
CA ILE A 73 7.47 9.05 15.01
C ILE A 73 8.20 9.96 16.00
N GLU A 74 7.49 10.70 16.85
CA GLU A 74 8.10 11.52 17.90
C GLU A 74 8.89 10.65 18.89
N ALA A 75 8.39 9.45 19.22
CA ALA A 75 9.13 8.47 20.02
C ALA A 75 10.42 7.99 19.32
N ALA A 76 10.36 7.72 18.01
CA ALA A 76 11.54 7.35 17.24
C ALA A 76 12.59 8.48 17.18
N GLU A 77 12.14 9.72 16.96
CA GLU A 77 12.99 10.91 16.91
C GLU A 77 13.66 11.21 18.25
N ALA A 78 12.96 10.98 19.37
CA ALA A 78 13.51 11.14 20.72
C ALA A 78 14.68 10.17 21.01
N LEU A 79 14.67 8.99 20.39
CA LEU A 79 15.71 7.96 20.54
C LEU A 79 16.85 8.12 19.50
N ALA A 80 16.65 8.92 18.45
CA ALA A 80 17.51 8.95 17.27
C ALA A 80 18.97 9.35 17.55
N ALA A 81 19.23 10.16 18.59
CA ALA A 81 20.57 10.64 18.93
C ALA A 81 21.56 9.49 19.24
N ASP A 82 21.07 8.39 19.82
CA ASP A 82 21.88 7.25 20.24
C ASP A 82 21.88 6.09 19.21
N THR A 83 21.32 6.31 18.01
CA THR A 83 21.22 5.31 16.94
C THR A 83 22.36 5.41 15.92
N THR A 84 22.39 4.50 14.95
CA THR A 84 23.33 4.57 13.82
C THR A 84 22.98 5.71 12.84
N GLU A 85 23.91 6.04 11.94
CA GLU A 85 23.62 7.01 10.86
C GLU A 85 22.48 6.55 9.95
N ARG A 86 22.45 5.25 9.63
CA ARG A 86 21.38 4.62 8.86
C ARG A 86 20.03 4.82 9.52
N GLU A 87 19.92 4.49 10.80
CA GLU A 87 18.66 4.58 11.54
C GLU A 87 18.17 6.02 11.63
N ARG A 88 19.06 7.00 11.88
CA ARG A 88 18.70 8.43 11.82
C ARG A 88 18.15 8.83 10.46
N SER A 89 18.77 8.36 9.37
CA SER A 89 18.31 8.62 8.01
C SER A 89 16.94 7.98 7.74
N HIS A 90 16.75 6.72 8.17
CA HIS A 90 15.48 6.00 8.09
C HIS A 90 14.37 6.74 8.85
N ILE A 91 14.61 7.13 10.11
CA ILE A 91 13.66 7.87 10.95
C ILE A 91 13.30 9.20 10.30
N ALA A 92 14.29 9.93 9.76
CA ALA A 92 14.05 11.18 9.04
C ALA A 92 13.14 11.00 7.82
N VAL A 93 13.32 9.94 7.03
CA VAL A 93 12.41 9.59 5.93
C VAL A 93 10.99 9.41 6.45
N GLN A 94 10.79 8.55 7.45
CA GLN A 94 9.45 8.26 7.96
C GLN A 94 8.81 9.49 8.59
N GLY A 95 9.57 10.38 9.23
CA GLY A 95 9.03 11.62 9.79
C GLY A 95 8.58 12.63 8.75
N LEU A 96 9.30 12.76 7.63
CA LEU A 96 8.81 13.56 6.50
C LEU A 96 7.49 12.99 5.95
N LEU A 97 7.44 11.68 5.73
CA LEU A 97 6.26 11.02 5.21
C LEU A 97 5.07 11.16 6.16
N THR A 98 5.22 10.83 7.44
CA THR A 98 4.17 10.94 8.47
C THR A 98 3.57 12.34 8.55
N ARG A 99 4.38 13.38 8.33
CA ARG A 99 3.94 14.79 8.33
C ARG A 99 3.40 15.26 6.96
N GLY A 100 3.22 14.36 6.00
CA GLY A 100 2.65 14.65 4.68
C GLY A 100 3.62 15.37 3.73
N GLN A 101 4.91 15.41 4.03
CA GLN A 101 5.94 16.07 3.22
C GLN A 101 6.44 15.10 2.14
N ALA A 102 5.54 14.72 1.22
CA ALA A 102 5.77 13.66 0.25
C ALA A 102 6.96 13.93 -0.70
N VAL A 103 7.13 15.18 -1.14
CA VAL A 103 8.21 15.58 -2.06
C VAL A 103 9.56 15.50 -1.37
N GLU A 104 9.69 16.11 -0.19
CA GLU A 104 10.90 16.06 0.61
C GLU A 104 11.22 14.63 1.06
N GLY A 105 10.19 13.87 1.43
CA GLY A 105 10.28 12.47 1.79
C GLY A 105 10.82 11.61 0.65
N PHE A 106 10.31 11.79 -0.57
CA PHE A 106 10.83 11.09 -1.76
C PHE A 106 12.31 11.43 -2.03
N GLY A 107 12.67 12.71 -1.92
CA GLY A 107 14.07 13.12 -2.01
C GLY A 107 14.96 12.52 -0.90
N ALA A 108 14.42 12.36 0.31
CA ALA A 108 15.13 11.72 1.42
C ALA A 108 15.30 10.21 1.22
N ILE A 109 14.31 9.52 0.65
CA ILE A 109 14.43 8.11 0.25
C ILE A 109 15.59 7.94 -0.73
N GLY A 110 15.67 8.79 -1.77
CA GLY A 110 16.76 8.77 -2.74
C GLY A 110 18.14 8.89 -2.08
N ARG A 111 18.33 9.90 -1.21
CA ARG A 111 19.59 10.10 -0.48
C ARG A 111 19.94 8.94 0.46
N HIS A 112 18.94 8.31 1.10
CA HIS A 112 19.17 7.16 1.98
C HIS A 112 19.71 5.97 1.17
N LEU A 113 19.07 5.68 0.04
CA LEU A 113 19.38 4.50 -0.78
C LEU A 113 20.69 4.63 -1.57
N GLU A 114 21.27 5.85 -1.67
CA GLU A 114 22.66 6.02 -2.15
C GLU A 114 23.68 5.32 -1.25
N THR A 115 23.42 5.25 0.06
CA THR A 115 24.31 4.63 1.06
C THR A 115 23.84 3.23 1.47
N TRP A 116 22.53 3.01 1.62
CA TRP A 116 21.94 1.74 2.03
C TRP A 116 20.91 1.25 1.00
N PRO A 117 21.35 0.82 -0.20
CA PRO A 117 20.43 0.52 -1.31
C PRO A 117 19.45 -0.62 -1.02
N THR A 118 19.77 -1.49 -0.05
CA THR A 118 18.95 -2.65 0.34
C THR A 118 18.01 -2.39 1.51
N ASP A 119 17.86 -1.14 2.00
CA ASP A 119 16.85 -0.82 3.02
C ASP A 119 15.44 -0.82 2.39
N ALA A 120 14.86 -2.02 2.31
CA ALA A 120 13.57 -2.28 1.66
C ALA A 120 12.43 -1.46 2.27
N PHE A 121 12.43 -1.26 3.59
CA PHE A 121 11.36 -0.53 4.25
C PHE A 121 11.43 0.98 3.96
N VAL A 122 12.62 1.53 3.75
CA VAL A 122 12.79 2.91 3.25
C VAL A 122 12.43 3.03 1.77
N LEU A 123 12.69 2.00 0.96
CA LEU A 123 12.31 1.97 -0.46
C LEU A 123 10.80 1.77 -0.68
N ALA A 124 10.12 1.01 0.20
CA ALA A 124 8.72 0.61 0.03
C ALA A 124 7.74 1.77 -0.26
N PRO A 125 7.83 2.94 0.42
CA PRO A 125 6.99 4.09 0.10
C PRO A 125 7.18 4.62 -1.32
N ALA A 126 8.31 4.41 -1.99
CA ALA A 126 8.54 4.84 -3.37
C ALA A 126 8.14 3.79 -4.43
N SER A 127 8.08 2.51 -4.05
CA SER A 127 7.94 1.37 -4.96
C SER A 127 6.60 0.65 -4.89
N SER A 128 5.80 0.94 -3.86
CA SER A 128 4.49 0.32 -3.65
C SER A 128 3.46 0.67 -4.74
N VAL A 129 2.44 -0.19 -4.89
CA VAL A 129 1.20 0.07 -5.65
C VAL A 129 0.60 1.41 -5.22
N PHE A 130 0.63 1.70 -3.92
CA PHE A 130 0.19 2.95 -3.29
C PHE A 130 1.36 3.89 -2.96
N GLY A 131 2.49 3.72 -3.65
CA GLY A 131 3.73 4.44 -3.42
C GLY A 131 3.74 5.84 -4.02
N LEU A 132 4.73 6.64 -3.61
CA LEU A 132 4.90 8.04 -3.99
C LEU A 132 5.04 8.23 -5.50
N ILE A 133 5.66 7.30 -6.23
CA ILE A 133 5.72 7.35 -7.70
C ILE A 133 4.38 6.93 -8.30
N GLY A 134 3.86 5.77 -7.89
CA GLY A 134 2.62 5.21 -8.42
C GLY A 134 1.42 6.15 -8.25
N PHE A 135 1.34 6.87 -7.12
CA PHE A 135 0.18 7.71 -6.77
C PHE A 135 0.42 9.21 -6.99
N SER A 136 1.52 9.60 -7.64
CA SER A 136 1.83 11.03 -7.83
C SER A 136 0.90 11.75 -8.82
N GLY A 137 0.09 11.02 -9.60
CA GLY A 137 -0.70 11.59 -10.70
C GLY A 137 0.16 12.21 -11.82
N ARG A 138 1.46 11.89 -11.87
CA ARG A 138 2.41 12.46 -12.85
C ARG A 138 2.34 11.65 -14.13
N GLN A 139 2.37 12.33 -15.27
CA GLN A 139 2.56 11.66 -16.56
C GLN A 139 3.94 11.00 -16.60
N GLY A 140 4.01 9.75 -17.08
CA GLY A 140 5.26 9.00 -17.18
C GLY A 140 5.71 8.35 -15.87
N ARG A 141 4.85 8.27 -14.85
CA ARG A 141 5.15 7.61 -13.58
C ARG A 141 5.53 6.13 -13.74
N GLU A 142 4.94 5.42 -14.71
CA GLU A 142 5.13 3.98 -14.88
C GLU A 142 6.55 3.68 -15.43
N PRO A 143 7.02 4.33 -16.52
CA PRO A 143 8.44 4.26 -16.90
C PRO A 143 9.41 4.76 -15.83
N GLU A 144 9.08 5.83 -15.09
CA GLU A 144 9.91 6.36 -13.99
C GLU A 144 10.11 5.31 -12.89
N GLN A 145 9.03 4.63 -12.48
CA GLN A 145 9.09 3.58 -11.47
C GLN A 145 9.95 2.40 -11.94
N LEU A 146 9.79 1.97 -13.19
CA LEU A 146 10.60 0.89 -13.74
C LEU A 146 12.09 1.26 -13.78
N GLU A 147 12.44 2.44 -14.29
CA GLU A 147 13.83 2.91 -14.33
C GLU A 147 14.43 3.05 -12.91
N TYR A 148 13.62 3.46 -11.94
CA TYR A 148 14.04 3.56 -10.55
C TYR A 148 14.38 2.19 -9.95
N LEU A 149 13.53 1.18 -10.18
CA LEU A 149 13.76 -0.18 -9.68
C LEU A 149 14.87 -0.90 -10.46
N ASP A 150 14.98 -0.72 -11.78
CA ASP A 150 16.05 -1.32 -12.60
C ASP A 150 17.45 -0.96 -12.06
N ARG A 151 17.64 0.26 -11.55
CA ARG A 151 18.90 0.71 -10.94
C ARG A 151 19.23 0.00 -9.63
N LEU A 152 18.22 -0.43 -8.87
CA LEU A 152 18.38 -1.08 -7.57
C LEU A 152 18.44 -2.61 -7.68
N ALA A 153 17.88 -3.19 -8.75
CA ALA A 153 17.76 -4.63 -8.93
C ALA A 153 19.08 -5.42 -8.71
N PRO A 154 20.25 -4.98 -9.19
CA PRO A 154 21.50 -5.69 -8.94
C PRO A 154 21.87 -5.84 -7.45
N MET A 155 21.38 -4.96 -6.58
CA MET A 155 21.68 -4.97 -5.15
C MET A 155 20.76 -5.91 -4.36
N TYR A 156 19.56 -6.20 -4.87
CA TYR A 156 18.58 -7.06 -4.20
C TYR A 156 18.68 -8.54 -4.61
N GLY A 157 19.25 -8.84 -5.77
CA GLY A 157 19.39 -10.22 -6.25
C GLY A 157 18.03 -10.93 -6.32
N ASP A 158 17.89 -12.03 -5.58
CA ASP A 158 16.70 -12.87 -5.59
C ASP A 158 15.71 -12.57 -4.45
N ASP A 159 15.80 -11.39 -3.82
CA ASP A 159 14.87 -10.96 -2.77
C ASP A 159 13.41 -10.96 -3.28
N TRP A 160 12.56 -11.70 -2.57
CA TRP A 160 11.17 -11.89 -2.98
C TRP A 160 10.38 -10.59 -2.99
N TRP A 161 10.62 -9.72 -2.01
CA TRP A 161 9.88 -8.48 -1.87
C TRP A 161 10.20 -7.55 -3.02
N PHE A 162 11.49 -7.30 -3.25
CA PHE A 162 11.93 -6.44 -4.35
C PHE A 162 11.47 -7.00 -5.71
N ARG A 163 11.61 -8.30 -5.93
CA ARG A 163 11.16 -8.96 -7.16
C ARG A 163 9.67 -8.74 -7.43
N SER A 164 8.81 -8.78 -6.40
CA SER A 164 7.37 -8.53 -6.55
C SER A 164 7.06 -7.08 -6.97
N PHE A 165 7.77 -6.09 -6.43
CA PHE A 165 7.55 -4.69 -6.84
C PHE A 165 8.20 -4.37 -8.19
N HIS A 166 9.31 -5.02 -8.53
CA HIS A 166 9.90 -4.93 -9.86
C HIS A 166 9.02 -5.58 -10.93
N ALA A 167 8.42 -6.73 -10.60
CA ALA A 167 7.40 -7.37 -11.42
C ALA A 167 6.21 -6.44 -11.68
N PHE A 168 5.70 -5.77 -10.64
CA PHE A 168 4.62 -4.79 -10.77
C PHE A 168 4.98 -3.66 -11.75
N ALA A 169 6.17 -3.07 -11.64
CA ALA A 169 6.61 -2.03 -12.57
C ALA A 169 6.73 -2.53 -14.03
N HIS A 170 7.06 -3.80 -14.23
CA HIS A 170 6.98 -4.43 -15.56
C HIS A 170 5.53 -4.55 -16.06
N VAL A 171 4.60 -4.98 -15.21
CA VAL A 171 3.17 -5.06 -15.56
C VAL A 171 2.63 -3.68 -15.96
N GLU A 172 2.91 -2.64 -15.16
CA GLU A 172 2.45 -1.26 -15.40
C GLU A 172 3.04 -0.62 -16.67
N THR A 173 4.10 -1.21 -17.25
CA THR A 173 4.69 -0.81 -18.54
C THR A 173 4.27 -1.72 -19.70
N GLY A 174 3.25 -2.56 -19.49
CA GLY A 174 2.70 -3.48 -20.48
C GLY A 174 3.46 -4.79 -20.65
N GLN A 175 4.52 -5.03 -19.88
CA GLN A 175 5.32 -6.26 -19.91
C GLN A 175 4.74 -7.32 -18.97
N TRP A 176 3.44 -7.60 -19.09
CA TRP A 176 2.69 -8.42 -18.13
C TRP A 176 3.20 -9.86 -18.03
N GLU A 177 3.65 -10.49 -19.12
CA GLU A 177 4.21 -11.84 -19.08
C GLU A 177 5.50 -11.90 -18.25
N LYS A 178 6.39 -10.92 -18.46
CA LYS A 178 7.61 -10.79 -17.67
C LYS A 178 7.30 -10.54 -16.20
N GLY A 179 6.35 -9.64 -15.92
CA GLY A 179 5.89 -9.38 -14.55
C GLY A 179 5.30 -10.62 -13.88
N ARG A 180 4.45 -11.38 -14.58
CA ARG A 180 3.89 -12.66 -14.11
C ARG A 180 4.99 -13.64 -13.71
N ASP A 181 5.97 -13.87 -14.58
CA ASP A 181 7.03 -14.85 -14.32
C ASP A 181 7.86 -14.43 -13.09
N MET A 182 8.22 -13.15 -12.99
CA MET A 182 8.96 -12.61 -11.84
C MET A 182 8.19 -12.74 -10.53
N VAL A 183 6.89 -12.39 -10.49
CA VAL A 183 6.11 -12.49 -9.25
C VAL A 183 5.82 -13.94 -8.86
N MET A 184 5.71 -14.86 -9.81
CA MET A 184 5.63 -16.28 -9.53
C MET A 184 6.87 -16.78 -8.80
N GLU A 185 8.07 -16.40 -9.27
CA GLU A 185 9.31 -16.73 -8.57
C GLU A 185 9.36 -16.12 -7.15
N ALA A 186 8.81 -14.92 -6.95
CA ALA A 186 8.69 -14.33 -5.61
C ALA A 186 7.72 -15.11 -4.72
N LEU A 187 6.60 -15.60 -5.27
CA LEU A 187 5.63 -16.44 -4.59
C LEU A 187 6.18 -17.83 -4.25
N GLU A 188 7.15 -18.36 -4.99
CA GLU A 188 7.86 -19.59 -4.59
C GLU A 188 8.65 -19.41 -3.29
N VAL A 189 9.23 -18.23 -3.08
CA VAL A 189 9.98 -17.89 -1.85
C VAL A 189 9.04 -17.48 -0.71
N LYS A 190 8.00 -16.68 -1.01
CA LYS A 190 7.03 -16.18 -0.03
C LYS A 190 5.57 -16.42 -0.50
N PRO A 191 5.05 -17.66 -0.38
CA PRO A 191 3.73 -18.04 -0.93
C PRO A 191 2.54 -17.26 -0.37
N ARG A 192 2.68 -16.72 0.84
CA ARG A 192 1.63 -15.96 1.54
C ARG A 192 1.88 -14.45 1.53
N SER A 193 2.65 -13.93 0.58
CA SER A 193 2.77 -12.49 0.35
C SER A 193 1.51 -11.95 -0.36
N ALA A 194 0.73 -11.13 0.34
CA ALA A 194 -0.46 -10.49 -0.21
C ALA A 194 -0.13 -9.49 -1.32
N HIS A 195 0.99 -8.77 -1.20
CA HIS A 195 1.48 -7.93 -2.29
C HIS A 195 1.84 -8.75 -3.54
N SER A 196 2.48 -9.92 -3.38
CA SER A 196 2.83 -10.77 -4.52
C SER A 196 1.60 -11.42 -5.16
N ALA A 197 0.63 -11.87 -4.35
CA ALA A 197 -0.64 -12.39 -4.84
C ALA A 197 -1.42 -11.32 -5.63
N HIS A 198 -1.44 -10.08 -5.13
CA HIS A 198 -1.97 -8.92 -5.85
C HIS A 198 -1.28 -8.74 -7.21
N VAL A 199 0.06 -8.71 -7.25
CA VAL A 199 0.80 -8.45 -8.50
C VAL A 199 0.57 -9.56 -9.52
N LEU A 200 0.45 -10.82 -9.08
CA LEU A 200 0.08 -11.93 -9.97
C LEU A 200 -1.33 -11.75 -10.54
N ALA A 201 -2.31 -11.42 -9.69
CA ALA A 201 -3.68 -11.16 -10.14
C ALA A 201 -3.74 -10.01 -11.16
N HIS A 202 -2.99 -8.93 -10.90
CA HIS A 202 -2.89 -7.78 -11.80
C HIS A 202 -2.24 -8.14 -13.14
N ALA A 203 -1.13 -8.89 -13.13
CA ALA A 203 -0.47 -9.35 -14.35
C ALA A 203 -1.39 -10.22 -15.23
N LEU A 204 -2.13 -11.13 -14.60
CA LEU A 204 -3.08 -12.01 -15.30
C LEU A 204 -4.29 -11.22 -15.82
N TYR A 205 -4.78 -10.23 -15.06
CA TYR A 205 -5.85 -9.33 -15.51
C TYR A 205 -5.43 -8.53 -16.75
N GLU A 206 -4.25 -7.91 -16.75
CA GLU A 206 -3.71 -7.18 -17.91
C GLU A 206 -3.46 -8.11 -19.12
N GLY A 207 -3.12 -9.38 -18.87
CA GLY A 207 -3.01 -10.41 -19.89
C GLY A 207 -4.34 -10.98 -20.39
N GLY A 208 -5.49 -10.54 -19.86
CA GLY A 208 -6.82 -11.08 -20.18
C GLY A 208 -7.04 -12.53 -19.70
N ARG A 209 -6.23 -13.01 -18.75
CA ARG A 209 -6.25 -14.37 -18.19
C ARG A 209 -7.13 -14.43 -16.94
N ASN A 210 -8.35 -13.88 -17.03
CA ASN A 210 -9.22 -13.68 -15.87
C ASN A 210 -9.59 -14.99 -15.16
N GLU A 211 -9.83 -16.08 -15.88
CA GLU A 211 -10.13 -17.39 -15.30
C GLU A 211 -8.96 -17.93 -14.46
N GLU A 212 -7.73 -17.76 -14.94
CA GLU A 212 -6.52 -18.19 -14.22
C GLU A 212 -6.30 -17.36 -12.95
N ALA A 213 -6.53 -16.04 -13.03
CA ALA A 213 -6.45 -15.16 -11.87
C ALA A 213 -7.55 -15.49 -10.84
N LEU A 214 -8.75 -15.82 -11.30
CA LEU A 214 -9.88 -16.19 -10.46
C LEU A 214 -9.58 -17.51 -9.71
N ASP A 215 -9.09 -18.52 -10.42
CA ASP A 215 -8.70 -19.80 -9.82
C ASP A 215 -7.59 -19.61 -8.77
N PHE A 216 -6.57 -18.81 -9.08
CA PHE A 216 -5.49 -18.51 -8.15
C PHE A 216 -6.01 -17.82 -6.88
N LEU A 217 -6.71 -16.68 -7.03
CA LEU A 217 -7.20 -15.92 -5.88
C LEU A 217 -8.28 -16.66 -5.09
N GLY A 218 -9.16 -17.42 -5.75
CA GLY A 218 -10.19 -18.23 -5.10
C GLY A 218 -9.61 -19.29 -4.16
N ASN A 219 -8.43 -19.83 -4.49
CA ASN A 219 -7.70 -20.75 -3.61
C ASN A 219 -6.85 -20.01 -2.55
N TRP A 220 -6.33 -18.83 -2.87
CA TRP A 220 -5.37 -18.13 -2.01
C TRP A 220 -6.02 -17.27 -0.91
N LEU A 221 -7.13 -16.61 -1.21
CA LEU A 221 -7.81 -15.64 -0.35
C LEU A 221 -8.47 -16.20 0.92
N PRO A 222 -9.02 -17.43 0.96
CA PRO A 222 -9.64 -17.97 2.18
C PRO A 222 -8.72 -17.98 3.41
N ASP A 223 -7.41 -18.05 3.19
CA ASP A 223 -6.38 -18.06 4.24
C ASP A 223 -5.74 -16.68 4.48
N LEU A 224 -6.29 -15.59 3.93
CA LEU A 224 -5.78 -14.24 4.17
C LEU A 224 -6.31 -13.70 5.50
N ASP A 225 -5.41 -13.24 6.36
CA ASP A 225 -5.78 -12.63 7.64
C ASP A 225 -6.70 -11.41 7.42
N HIS A 226 -7.76 -11.31 8.22
CA HIS A 226 -8.75 -10.22 8.10
C HIS A 226 -8.11 -8.84 8.28
N ASP A 227 -7.11 -8.72 9.17
CA ASP A 227 -6.37 -7.50 9.46
C ASP A 227 -5.21 -7.22 8.48
N ALA A 228 -5.05 -8.01 7.42
CA ALA A 228 -4.00 -7.81 6.44
C ALA A 228 -4.10 -6.44 5.76
N THR A 229 -2.95 -5.77 5.59
CA THR A 229 -2.89 -4.44 4.95
C THR A 229 -3.51 -4.46 3.55
N MET A 230 -3.35 -5.57 2.81
CA MET A 230 -3.85 -5.71 1.44
C MET A 230 -5.25 -6.36 1.36
N TYR A 231 -5.92 -6.64 2.48
CA TYR A 231 -7.16 -7.41 2.53
C TYR A 231 -8.23 -6.92 1.55
N CYS A 232 -8.62 -5.64 1.66
CA CYS A 232 -9.61 -5.03 0.76
C CYS A 232 -9.18 -5.18 -0.70
N HIS A 233 -7.92 -4.88 -0.98
CA HIS A 233 -7.45 -4.72 -2.34
C HIS A 233 -7.37 -6.06 -3.08
N THR A 234 -6.92 -7.12 -2.41
CA THR A 234 -6.88 -8.46 -3.01
C THR A 234 -8.27 -9.05 -3.19
N TRP A 235 -9.20 -8.81 -2.26
CA TRP A 235 -10.60 -9.19 -2.42
C TRP A 235 -11.32 -8.38 -3.51
N TRP A 236 -10.94 -7.11 -3.68
CA TRP A 236 -11.45 -6.27 -4.75
C TRP A 236 -11.05 -6.80 -6.14
N HIS A 237 -9.79 -7.20 -6.32
CA HIS A 237 -9.36 -7.87 -7.56
C HIS A 237 -10.18 -9.14 -7.83
N TYR A 238 -10.42 -9.96 -6.81
CA TYR A 238 -11.27 -11.15 -6.94
C TYR A 238 -12.71 -10.80 -7.35
N ALA A 239 -13.30 -9.76 -6.76
CA ALA A 239 -14.63 -9.28 -7.15
C ALA A 239 -14.67 -8.77 -8.61
N LEU A 240 -13.61 -8.10 -9.08
CA LEU A 240 -13.50 -7.70 -10.48
C LEU A 240 -13.36 -8.89 -11.43
N LEU A 241 -12.63 -9.93 -11.04
CA LEU A 241 -12.47 -11.14 -11.84
C LEU A 241 -13.79 -11.93 -11.93
N LEU A 242 -14.55 -12.01 -10.84
CA LEU A 242 -15.92 -12.56 -10.85
C LEU A 242 -16.80 -11.77 -11.84
N MET A 243 -16.77 -10.44 -11.77
CA MET A 243 -17.51 -9.59 -12.71
C MET A 243 -17.07 -9.84 -14.16
N GLY A 244 -15.76 -9.86 -14.42
CA GLY A 244 -15.17 -10.05 -15.74
C GLY A 244 -15.40 -11.44 -16.34
N THR A 245 -15.75 -12.43 -15.52
CA THR A 245 -16.11 -13.81 -15.94
C THR A 245 -17.63 -14.05 -15.96
N GLY A 246 -18.44 -13.00 -15.77
CA GLY A 246 -19.90 -13.07 -15.84
C GLY A 246 -20.61 -13.50 -14.54
N GLN A 247 -19.88 -13.59 -13.43
CA GLN A 247 -20.39 -13.97 -12.10
C GLN A 247 -20.77 -12.73 -11.29
N ALA A 248 -21.73 -11.96 -11.82
CA ALA A 248 -22.08 -10.64 -11.28
C ALA A 248 -22.65 -10.70 -9.85
N ALA A 249 -23.47 -11.70 -9.54
CA ALA A 249 -24.08 -11.83 -8.21
C ALA A 249 -23.01 -12.13 -7.14
N GLU A 250 -22.08 -13.03 -7.46
CA GLU A 250 -20.94 -13.38 -6.61
C GLU A 250 -19.97 -12.20 -6.46
N ALA A 251 -19.76 -11.42 -7.52
CA ALA A 251 -18.95 -10.20 -7.46
C ALA A 251 -19.52 -9.19 -6.46
N LEU A 252 -20.83 -8.92 -6.52
CA LEU A 252 -21.53 -8.04 -5.58
C LEU A 252 -21.43 -8.55 -4.14
N ALA A 253 -21.73 -9.83 -3.91
CA ALA A 253 -21.64 -10.44 -2.59
C ALA A 253 -20.21 -10.37 -2.02
N THR A 254 -19.20 -10.58 -2.85
CA THR A 254 -17.78 -10.47 -2.47
C THR A 254 -17.44 -9.03 -2.06
N TYR A 255 -17.83 -8.05 -2.88
CA TYR A 255 -17.63 -6.63 -2.57
C TYR A 255 -18.29 -6.24 -1.23
N GLU A 256 -19.56 -6.60 -1.05
CA GLU A 256 -20.33 -6.29 0.15
C GLU A 256 -19.76 -6.92 1.42
N LEU A 257 -19.15 -8.09 1.31
CA LEU A 257 -18.57 -8.82 2.44
C LEU A 257 -17.17 -8.32 2.80
N HIS A 258 -16.33 -8.03 1.80
CA HIS A 258 -14.90 -7.84 2.01
C HIS A 258 -14.38 -6.41 1.77
N CYS A 259 -15.10 -5.58 1.01
CA CYS A 259 -14.57 -4.30 0.52
C CYS A 259 -15.40 -3.09 0.95
N ALA A 260 -16.71 -3.25 1.12
CA ALA A 260 -17.61 -2.14 1.42
C ALA A 260 -17.24 -1.41 2.72
N PRO A 261 -17.54 -0.09 2.83
CA PRO A 261 -17.31 0.68 4.05
C PRO A 261 -17.88 -0.01 5.30
N GLY A 262 -17.06 -0.09 6.35
CA GLY A 262 -17.41 -0.75 7.62
C GLY A 262 -17.24 -2.28 7.65
N ARG A 263 -16.72 -2.88 6.57
CA ARG A 263 -16.47 -4.33 6.48
C ARG A 263 -15.00 -4.70 6.49
N SER A 264 -14.18 -3.86 5.85
CA SER A 264 -12.75 -4.04 5.74
C SER A 264 -11.99 -3.24 6.79
N PRO A 265 -11.02 -3.85 7.50
CA PRO A 265 -10.09 -3.13 8.38
C PRO A 265 -8.84 -2.63 7.62
N ALA A 266 -8.77 -2.85 6.30
CA ALA A 266 -7.67 -2.39 5.46
C ALA A 266 -7.56 -0.85 5.46
N PRO A 267 -6.43 -0.29 4.98
CA PRO A 267 -6.25 1.15 4.86
C PRO A 267 -7.48 1.84 4.25
N PRO A 268 -7.99 2.93 4.85
CA PRO A 268 -9.20 3.59 4.35
C PRO A 268 -9.10 4.05 2.90
N LEU A 269 -7.90 4.37 2.43
CA LEU A 269 -7.63 4.70 1.04
C LEU A 269 -8.11 3.58 0.10
N ASN A 270 -7.77 2.33 0.41
CA ASN A 270 -8.17 1.15 -0.36
C ASN A 270 -9.69 1.00 -0.37
N VAL A 271 -10.34 1.06 0.79
CA VAL A 271 -11.80 0.97 0.90
C VAL A 271 -12.49 2.00 0.00
N MET A 272 -11.96 3.22 -0.03
CA MET A 272 -12.52 4.30 -0.83
C MET A 272 -12.29 4.12 -2.33
N THR A 273 -11.03 3.92 -2.74
CA THR A 273 -10.68 3.85 -4.16
C THR A 273 -11.20 2.58 -4.80
N ASP A 274 -11.05 1.44 -4.13
CA ASP A 274 -11.50 0.14 -4.62
C ASP A 274 -13.03 0.11 -4.69
N GLY A 275 -13.71 0.67 -3.68
CA GLY A 275 -15.16 0.81 -3.67
C GLY A 275 -15.69 1.66 -4.80
N ALA A 276 -15.13 2.85 -5.03
CA ALA A 276 -15.55 3.73 -6.13
C ALA A 276 -15.32 3.05 -7.49
N SER A 277 -14.16 2.40 -7.62
CA SER A 277 -13.72 1.68 -8.83
C SER A 277 -14.61 0.47 -9.15
N PHE A 278 -15.07 -0.26 -8.13
CA PHE A 278 -15.98 -1.41 -8.28
C PHE A 278 -17.40 -0.96 -8.66
N LEU A 279 -17.98 -0.01 -7.92
CA LEU A 279 -19.34 0.48 -8.18
C LEU A 279 -19.46 1.12 -9.57
N TRP A 280 -18.46 1.90 -9.98
CA TRP A 280 -18.43 2.48 -11.32
C TRP A 280 -18.40 1.41 -12.41
N ARG A 281 -17.63 0.33 -12.24
CA ARG A 281 -17.63 -0.79 -13.19
C ARG A 281 -18.96 -1.53 -13.22
N CYS A 282 -19.66 -1.66 -12.10
CA CYS A 282 -21.01 -2.21 -12.08
C CYS A 282 -21.94 -1.38 -12.99
N GLU A 283 -21.91 -0.04 -12.87
CA GLU A 283 -22.70 0.84 -13.73
C GLU A 283 -22.36 0.67 -15.22
N LEU A 284 -21.07 0.65 -15.55
CA LEU A 284 -20.62 0.43 -16.94
C LEU A 284 -21.02 -0.94 -17.49
N ALA A 285 -21.06 -1.97 -16.65
CA ALA A 285 -21.46 -3.31 -17.02
C ALA A 285 -22.99 -3.52 -17.01
N GLY A 286 -23.78 -2.52 -16.58
CA GLY A 286 -25.23 -2.65 -16.41
C GLY A 286 -25.63 -3.59 -15.27
N ILE A 287 -24.75 -3.78 -14.28
CA ILE A 287 -25.01 -4.57 -13.07
C ILE A 287 -25.72 -3.67 -12.06
N GLU A 288 -26.92 -4.07 -11.63
CA GLU A 288 -27.69 -3.33 -10.63
C GLU A 288 -27.04 -3.47 -9.24
N THR A 289 -26.73 -2.35 -8.61
CA THR A 289 -26.19 -2.26 -7.24
C THR A 289 -27.22 -1.67 -6.29
N ASP A 290 -27.05 -1.87 -4.97
CA ASP A 290 -27.80 -1.12 -3.95
C ASP A 290 -27.63 0.39 -4.19
N PRO A 291 -28.71 1.17 -4.43
CA PRO A 291 -28.61 2.62 -4.63
C PRO A 291 -27.95 3.35 -3.45
N ALA A 292 -28.02 2.79 -2.23
CA ALA A 292 -27.37 3.34 -1.06
C ALA A 292 -25.86 3.08 -1.01
N ALA A 293 -25.29 2.24 -1.90
CA ALA A 293 -23.86 1.93 -1.91
C ALA A 293 -23.01 3.19 -2.17
N TRP A 294 -23.43 4.03 -3.13
CA TRP A 294 -22.76 5.30 -3.40
C TRP A 294 -22.88 6.29 -2.23
N GLU A 295 -24.04 6.36 -1.56
CA GLU A 295 -24.20 7.22 -0.39
C GLU A 295 -23.34 6.76 0.79
N LYS A 296 -23.24 5.45 1.04
CA LYS A 296 -22.35 4.88 2.05
C LYS A 296 -20.90 5.23 1.78
N LEU A 297 -20.47 5.14 0.52
CA LEU A 297 -19.10 5.44 0.11
C LEU A 297 -18.78 6.94 0.22
N MET A 298 -19.71 7.81 -0.19
CA MET A 298 -19.60 9.26 -0.02
C MET A 298 -19.51 9.64 1.47
N GLY A 299 -20.39 9.09 2.32
CA GLY A 299 -20.34 9.35 3.76
C GLY A 299 -19.06 8.84 4.42
N PHE A 300 -18.53 7.70 3.96
CA PHE A 300 -17.23 7.20 4.39
C PHE A 300 -16.09 8.15 4.00
N TYR A 301 -16.10 8.67 2.77
CA TYR A 301 -15.13 9.64 2.31
C TYR A 301 -15.12 10.90 3.18
N GLU A 302 -16.29 11.52 3.36
CA GLU A 302 -16.45 12.76 4.13
C GLU A 302 -16.07 12.62 5.61
N ALA A 303 -16.30 11.44 6.20
CA ALA A 303 -15.93 11.15 7.58
C ALA A 303 -14.42 10.88 7.77
N THR A 304 -13.72 10.43 6.72
CA THR A 304 -12.37 9.89 6.85
C THR A 304 -11.30 10.82 6.29
N PHE A 305 -11.57 11.50 5.17
CA PHE A 305 -10.57 12.29 4.46
C PHE A 305 -10.85 13.79 4.60
N ALA A 306 -10.06 14.43 5.46
CA ALA A 306 -10.18 15.87 5.70
C ALA A 306 -9.44 16.74 4.66
N LYS A 307 -8.54 16.15 3.87
CA LYS A 307 -7.70 16.86 2.90
C LYS A 307 -7.69 16.12 1.56
N PRO A 308 -7.68 16.84 0.43
CA PRO A 308 -7.54 16.22 -0.89
C PRO A 308 -6.19 15.52 -1.09
N GLY A 309 -6.18 14.53 -1.97
CA GLY A 309 -4.99 13.85 -2.49
C GLY A 309 -5.24 13.34 -3.90
N VAL A 310 -4.38 13.72 -4.86
CA VAL A 310 -4.60 13.63 -6.32
C VAL A 310 -5.26 12.32 -6.79
N PHE A 311 -4.76 11.15 -6.36
CA PHE A 311 -5.33 9.86 -6.75
C PHE A 311 -6.70 9.57 -6.11
N LEU A 312 -6.83 9.86 -4.81
CA LEU A 312 -8.08 9.73 -4.08
C LEU A 312 -9.16 10.64 -4.66
N ASP A 313 -8.78 11.86 -5.06
CA ASP A 313 -9.71 12.90 -5.51
C ASP A 313 -10.42 12.52 -6.81
N ALA A 314 -9.73 11.82 -7.72
CA ALA A 314 -10.33 11.28 -8.94
C ALA A 314 -11.43 10.25 -8.63
N HIS A 315 -11.28 9.47 -7.55
CA HIS A 315 -12.26 8.50 -7.09
C HIS A 315 -13.38 9.16 -6.27
N ALA A 316 -13.04 10.17 -5.46
CA ALA A 316 -13.99 10.91 -4.63
C ALA A 316 -15.04 11.66 -5.43
N GLY A 317 -14.73 12.05 -6.67
CA GLY A 317 -15.71 12.66 -7.58
C GLY A 317 -16.84 11.71 -8.00
N LEU A 318 -16.58 10.39 -8.09
CA LEU A 318 -17.54 9.41 -8.61
C LEU A 318 -18.81 9.30 -7.75
N PRO A 319 -18.76 9.18 -6.41
CA PRO A 319 -19.97 9.19 -5.60
C PRO A 319 -20.82 10.45 -5.77
N TYR A 320 -20.22 11.64 -5.87
CA TYR A 320 -20.97 12.88 -6.10
C TYR A 320 -21.69 12.89 -7.46
N ILE A 321 -21.04 12.36 -8.49
CA ILE A 321 -21.64 12.20 -9.83
C ILE A 321 -22.81 11.19 -9.76
N ALA A 322 -22.57 10.01 -9.22
CA ALA A 322 -23.55 8.92 -9.17
C ALA A 322 -24.79 9.29 -8.31
N THR A 323 -24.63 10.13 -7.29
CA THR A 323 -25.72 10.63 -6.43
C THR A 323 -26.34 11.94 -6.90
N GLY A 324 -25.91 12.48 -8.05
CA GLY A 324 -26.44 13.72 -8.63
C GLY A 324 -26.17 14.98 -7.81
N ARG A 325 -25.13 14.99 -6.96
CA ARG A 325 -24.75 16.11 -6.09
C ARG A 325 -23.81 17.08 -6.82
N THR A 326 -24.31 17.69 -7.90
CA THR A 326 -23.50 18.54 -8.79
C THR A 326 -22.87 19.75 -8.10
N ASP A 327 -23.57 20.37 -7.15
CA ASP A 327 -23.07 21.55 -6.43
C ASP A 327 -21.92 21.19 -5.47
N ALA A 328 -22.01 20.03 -4.83
CA ALA A 328 -20.93 19.50 -3.98
C ALA A 328 -19.70 19.14 -4.82
N LEU A 329 -19.90 18.52 -5.98
CA LEU A 329 -18.82 18.24 -6.94
C LEU A 329 -18.14 19.53 -7.43
N ALA A 330 -18.91 20.58 -7.75
CA ALA A 330 -18.35 21.87 -8.18
C ALA A 330 -17.49 22.50 -7.07
N THR A 331 -18.00 22.50 -5.83
CA THR A 331 -17.26 22.98 -4.66
C THR A 331 -15.95 22.20 -4.45
N TYR A 332 -16.01 20.89 -4.67
CA TYR A 332 -14.85 20.02 -4.58
C TYR A 332 -13.78 20.36 -5.63
N ILE A 333 -14.19 20.49 -6.90
CA ILE A 333 -13.31 20.89 -8.00
C ILE A 333 -12.65 22.25 -7.72
N ASP A 334 -13.41 23.22 -7.21
CA ASP A 334 -12.88 24.54 -6.88
C ASP A 334 -11.85 24.48 -5.73
N THR A 335 -12.05 23.57 -4.76
CA THR A 335 -11.05 23.29 -3.71
C THR A 335 -9.75 22.77 -4.31
N LEU A 336 -9.83 21.81 -5.24
CA LEU A 336 -8.64 21.25 -5.91
C LEU A 336 -7.90 22.32 -6.74
N ARG A 337 -8.64 23.17 -7.46
CA ARG A 337 -8.05 24.30 -8.21
C ARG A 337 -7.33 25.27 -7.28
N GLY A 338 -7.93 25.60 -6.14
CA GLY A 338 -7.31 26.46 -5.13
C GLY A 338 -5.99 25.90 -4.59
N LEU A 339 -5.87 24.58 -4.44
CA LEU A 339 -4.60 23.93 -4.06
C LEU A 339 -3.55 24.05 -5.17
N VAL A 340 -3.93 23.81 -6.43
CA VAL A 340 -3.00 23.98 -7.57
C VAL A 340 -2.49 25.42 -7.66
N ASP A 341 -3.35 26.40 -7.46
CA ASP A 341 -2.98 27.82 -7.49
C ASP A 341 -2.07 28.23 -6.32
N ALA A 342 -2.13 27.51 -5.19
CA ALA A 342 -1.31 27.76 -4.01
C ALA A 342 0.12 27.18 -4.08
N GLY A 343 0.36 26.22 -4.98
CA GLY A 343 1.63 25.50 -5.13
C GLY A 343 1.86 24.42 -4.09
#